data_AF-A0A4Q3YGK2-F1
#
_entry.id   AF-A0A4Q3YGK2-F1
#
_cell.length_a   1.000
_cell.length_b   1.000
_cell.length_c   1.000
_cell.angle_alpha   90.00
_cell.angle_beta   90.00
_cell.angle_gamma   90.00
#
_symmetry.space_group_name_H-M   'P 1'
#
loop_
_entity.id
_entity.type
_entity.pdbx_description
1 polymer ?
#
loop_
_entity_poly.entity_id
_entity_poly.type
_entity_poly.pdbx_seq_one_letter_code
_entity_poly.pdbx_strand_id
1 'polypeptide(L)' 'MRTSNPTKAIPKRSPEVQAARDTLRRKGWSQDKAAGHLGITRPHLTLVLNGKRISRRVLNAIASMPENPEPA' A
#
# COMPACT_ATOMS: atom_id res chain seq x y z
N MET A 1 -16.96 -34.17 -15.11
CA MET A 1 -16.86 -32.72 -14.83
C MET A 1 -15.92 -32.53 -13.64
N ARG A 2 -14.70 -32.01 -13.84
CA ARG A 2 -13.78 -31.68 -12.75
C ARG A 2 -14.02 -30.23 -12.33
N THR A 3 -14.62 -30.00 -11.17
CA THR A 3 -14.66 -28.68 -10.55
C THR A 3 -13.28 -28.42 -9.93
N SER A 4 -12.48 -27.63 -10.62
CA SER A 4 -11.25 -27.08 -10.04
C SER A 4 -11.66 -26.10 -8.94
N ASN A 5 -11.58 -26.53 -7.68
CA ASN A 5 -11.70 -25.65 -6.53
C ASN A 5 -10.50 -24.68 -6.56
N PRO A 6 -10.68 -23.36 -6.78
CA PRO A 6 -9.55 -22.45 -6.73
C PRO A 6 -9.10 -22.39 -5.27
N THR A 7 -7.90 -22.89 -4.99
CA THR A 7 -7.22 -22.74 -3.71
C THR A 7 -7.21 -21.26 -3.37
N LYS A 8 -8.08 -20.83 -2.45
CA LYS A 8 -8.23 -19.45 -2.02
C LYS A 8 -6.93 -19.04 -1.35
N ALA A 9 -5.97 -18.54 -2.14
CA ALA A 9 -4.68 -18.10 -1.64
C ALA A 9 -4.94 -17.07 -0.55
N ILE A 10 -4.56 -17.38 0.69
CA ILE A 10 -4.70 -16.44 1.80
C ILE A 10 -3.79 -15.26 1.44
N PRO A 11 -4.33 -14.04 1.24
CA PRO A 11 -3.48 -12.92 0.90
C PRO A 11 -2.53 -12.68 2.07
N LYS A 12 -1.23 -12.61 1.77
CA LYS A 12 -0.15 -12.38 2.75
C LYS A 12 -0.30 -11.05 3.53
N ARG A 13 -1.26 -10.20 3.14
CA ARG A 13 -1.48 -8.85 3.65
C ARG A 13 -2.98 -8.59 3.77
N SER A 14 -3.38 -7.70 4.68
CA SER A 14 -4.77 -7.25 4.77
C SER A 14 -5.22 -6.51 3.50
N PRO A 15 -6.52 -6.53 3.16
CA PRO A 15 -7.06 -5.82 2.00
C PRO A 15 -6.71 -4.32 2.00
N GLU A 16 -6.75 -3.68 3.17
CA GLU A 16 -6.42 -2.27 3.34
C GLU A 16 -4.96 -1.96 2.96
N VAL A 17 -4.04 -2.83 3.35
CA VAL A 17 -2.62 -2.69 3.02
C VAL A 17 -2.41 -2.87 1.52
N GLN A 18 -3.13 -3.81 0.90
CA GLN A 18 -3.04 -4.02 -0.54
C GLN A 18 -3.60 -2.80 -1.31
N ALA A 19 -4.76 -2.28 -0.90
CA ALA A 19 -5.35 -1.08 -1.48
C ALA A 19 -4.43 0.15 -1.38
N ALA A 20 -3.72 0.32 -0.27
CA ALA A 20 -2.74 1.40 -0.12
C ALA A 20 -1.56 1.26 -1.10
N ARG A 21 -1.03 0.04 -1.28
CA ARG A 21 0.04 -0.22 -2.26
C ARG A 21 -0.42 0.07 -3.68
N ASP A 22 -1.62 -0.39 -4.03
CA ASP A 22 -2.19 -0.18 -5.36
C ASP A 22 -2.46 1.30 -5.62
N THR A 23 -2.86 2.05 -4.58
CA THR A 23 -3.03 3.50 -4.66
C THR A 23 -1.71 4.20 -4.95
N LEU A 24 -0.64 3.89 -4.22
CA LEU A 24 0.68 4.47 -4.48
C LEU A 24 1.16 4.17 -5.90
N ARG A 25 1.02 2.90 -6.34
CA ARG A 25 1.41 2.49 -7.69
C ARG A 25 0.61 3.21 -8.77
N ARG A 26 -0.72 3.29 -8.61
CA ARG A 26 -1.61 3.96 -9.57
C ARG A 26 -1.31 5.45 -9.69
N LYS A 27 -1.01 6.10 -8.57
CA LYS A 27 -0.70 7.54 -8.50
C LYS A 27 0.78 7.83 -8.80
N GLY A 28 1.58 6.84 -9.18
CA GLY A 28 2.98 7.03 -9.58
C GLY A 28 3.96 7.34 -8.43
N TRP A 29 3.61 7.00 -7.19
CA TRP A 29 4.46 7.27 -6.02
C TRP A 29 5.42 6.13 -5.73
N SER A 30 6.71 6.47 -5.64
CA SER A 30 7.70 5.60 -5.00
C SER A 30 7.53 5.64 -3.48
N GLN A 31 7.93 4.58 -2.77
CA GLN A 31 7.83 4.54 -1.31
C GLN A 31 8.65 5.65 -0.63
N ASP A 32 9.76 6.04 -1.24
CA ASP A 32 10.63 7.08 -0.69
C ASP A 32 9.98 8.47 -0.80
N LYS A 33 9.53 8.84 -2.00
CA LYS A 33 8.79 10.09 -2.23
C LYS A 33 7.49 10.14 -1.42
N ALA A 34 6.76 9.03 -1.34
CA ALA A 34 5.53 8.95 -0.54
C ALA A 34 5.81 9.14 0.95
N ALA A 35 6.87 8.54 1.50
CA ALA A 35 7.23 8.71 2.90
C ALA A 35 7.59 10.18 3.20
N GLY A 36 8.39 10.80 2.33
CA GLY A 36 8.72 12.23 2.43
C GLY A 36 7.48 13.12 2.38
N HIS A 37 6.57 12.88 1.44
CA HIS A 37 5.32 13.63 1.32
C HIS A 37 4.41 13.46 2.55
N LEU A 38 4.35 12.26 3.12
CA LEU A 38 3.56 11.96 4.32
C LEU A 38 4.24 12.43 5.62
N GLY A 39 5.46 12.97 5.55
CA GLY A 39 6.23 13.40 6.73
C GLY A 39 6.63 12.24 7.65
N ILE A 40 6.80 11.02 7.10
CA ILE A 40 7.19 9.84 7.86
C ILE A 40 8.48 9.23 7.31
N THR A 41 9.12 8.38 8.11
CA THR A 41 10.31 7.67 7.67
C THR A 41 9.93 6.53 6.71
N ARG A 42 10.76 6.30 5.68
CA ARG A 42 10.59 5.19 4.74
C ARG A 42 10.44 3.82 5.44
N PRO A 43 11.26 3.47 6.46
CA PRO A 43 11.08 2.21 7.19
C PRO A 43 9.69 2.08 7.84
N HIS A 44 9.14 3.17 8.40
CA HIS A 44 7.80 3.15 8.98
C HIS A 44 6.75 2.85 7.90
N LEU A 45 6.82 3.52 6.74
CA LEU A 45 5.93 3.24 5.62
C LEU A 45 6.07 1.79 5.13
N THR A 46 7.30 1.27 5.04
CA THR A 46 7.56 -0.12 4.63
C THR A 46 6.94 -1.13 5.61
N LEU A 47 7.00 -0.88 6.92
CA LEU A 47 6.36 -1.75 7.93
C LEU A 47 4.84 -1.76 7.76
N VAL A 48 4.23 -0.60 7.50
CA VAL A 48 2.78 -0.47 7.26
C VAL A 48 2.38 -1.18 5.97
N LEU A 49 3.08 -0.92 4.86
CA LEU A 49 2.78 -1.52 3.55
C LEU A 49 3.09 -3.03 3.46
N ASN A 50 3.76 -3.59 4.46
CA ASN A 50 3.97 -5.03 4.60
C ASN A 50 3.04 -5.67 5.63
N GLY A 51 2.16 -4.90 6.27
CA GLY A 51 1.26 -5.40 7.32
C GLY A 51 1.97 -5.78 8.62
N LYS A 52 3.25 -5.44 8.78
CA LYS A 52 4.00 -5.65 10.03
C LYS A 52 3.60 -4.67 11.13
N ARG A 53 2.99 -3.55 10.75
CA ARG A 53 2.41 -2.54 11.64
C ARG A 53 1.10 -2.04 11.04
N ILE A 54 0.04 -1.97 11.84
CA ILE A 54 -1.23 -1.41 11.41
C ILE A 54 -1.25 0.07 11.79
N SER A 55 -1.50 0.95 10.81
CA SER A 55 -1.69 2.39 11.05
C SER A 55 -2.78 2.93 10.14
N ARG A 56 -4.00 3.05 10.67
CA ARG A 56 -5.16 3.59 9.94
C ARG A 56 -4.89 5.01 9.43
N ARG A 57 -4.18 5.84 10.21
CA ARG A 57 -3.78 7.19 9.81
C ARG A 57 -2.96 7.18 8.52
N VAL A 58 -1.94 6.32 8.43
CA VAL A 58 -1.06 6.24 7.25
C VAL A 58 -1.82 5.68 6.05
N LEU A 59 -2.64 4.64 6.25
CA LEU A 59 -3.45 4.05 5.17
C LEU A 59 -4.45 5.07 4.60
N ASN A 60 -5.14 5.83 5.45
CA ASN A 60 -6.05 6.88 5.03
C ASN A 60 -5.32 8.02 4.32
N ALA A 61 -4.14 8.42 4.83
CA ALA A 61 -3.35 9.46 4.19
C ALA A 61 -2.93 9.05 2.76
N ILE A 62 -2.52 7.81 2.55
CA ILE A 62 -2.20 7.27 1.21
C ILE A 62 -3.42 7.32 0.28
N ALA A 63 -4.61 6.98 0.79
CA ALA A 63 -5.85 7.05 0.01
C ALA A 63 -6.14 8.49 -0.46
N SER A 64 -5.87 9.48 0.39
CA SER A 64 -6.07 10.91 0.10
C SER A 64 -4.91 11.60 -0.62
N MET A 65 -3.80 10.93 -0.90
CA MET A 65 -2.67 11.56 -1.62
C MET A 65 -3.07 12.00 -3.03
N PRO A 66 -2.54 13.12 -3.54
CA PRO A 66 -2.71 13.48 -4.95
C PRO A 66 -1.93 12.53 -5.86
N GLU A 67 -2.10 12.67 -7.18
CA GLU A 67 -1.18 12.07 -8.15
C GLU A 67 0.23 12.63 -7.94
N ASN A 68 1.25 11.79 -8.17
CA ASN A 68 2.63 12.24 -8.01
C ASN A 68 2.97 13.24 -9.11
N PRO A 69 3.36 14.49 -8.79
CA PRO A 69 3.72 15.50 -9.79
C PRO A 69 4.96 15.10 -10.60
N GLU A 70 5.80 14.22 -10.07
CA GLU A 70 6.98 13.69 -10.75
C GLU A 70 6.99 12.16 -10.64
N PRO A 71 6.23 11.46 -11.50
CA PRO A 71 6.14 10.00 -11.47
C PRO A 71 7.54 9.41 -11.58
N ALA A 72 7.83 8.50 -10.64
CA ALA A 72 9.13 7.84 -10.52
C ALA A 72 9.23 6.60 -11.41
#